data_AF-A0A9D9SBT8-F1
#
_entry.id   AF-A0A9D9SBT8-F1
#
_cell.length_a   1.000
_cell.length_b   1.000
_cell.length_c   1.000
_cell.angle_alpha   90.00
_cell.angle_beta   90.00
_cell.angle_gamma   90.00
#
_symmetry.space_group_name_H-M   'P 1'
#
loop_
_entity.id
_entity.type
_entity.pdbx_description
1 polymer ?
#
loop_
_entity_poly.entity_id
_entity_poly.type
_entity_poly.pdbx_seq_one_letter_code
_entity_poly.pdbx_strand_id
1 'polypeptide(L)'
;MKREKVPLTFETIRAAHLERRDEIRGRLAEFEAIGRRGDDLEHWAEMVFCFFTGGCSARMGLRSVEAVRPILLTGEQPELAAALTGVHRYPNARSRYIVASRTFLNEHCGMRLRKMLESFDCPLERRDWLVREKGIKGLGYKEASHYLRNIGFRGYAILDKHVLNSLTELKIIDDPKPPNTRSKYLMVEEKLKSMTAALGIDFDELDLVLWSMKTGVILK
;
A
#
# COMPACT_ATOMS: atom_id res chain seq x y z
N MET A 1 -17.60 -27.30 -4.41
CA MET A 1 -16.80 -27.30 -5.66
C MET A 1 -15.53 -26.48 -5.44
N LYS A 2 -14.35 -27.12 -5.47
CA LYS A 2 -13.09 -26.37 -5.61
C LYS A 2 -13.14 -25.74 -7.00
N ARG A 3 -13.19 -24.40 -7.10
CA ARG A 3 -13.01 -23.72 -8.38
C ARG A 3 -11.69 -24.23 -8.96
N GLU A 4 -11.72 -24.84 -10.14
CA GLU A 4 -10.49 -25.14 -10.88
C GLU A 4 -9.69 -23.84 -10.98
N LYS A 5 -8.48 -23.86 -10.44
CA LYS A 5 -7.67 -22.67 -10.34
C LYS A 5 -7.07 -22.47 -11.73
N VAL A 6 -7.67 -21.56 -12.49
CA VAL A 6 -7.13 -21.14 -13.80
C VAL A 6 -5.65 -20.80 -13.60
N PRO A 7 -4.73 -21.42 -14.37
CA PRO A 7 -3.31 -21.14 -14.24
C PRO A 7 -3.01 -19.66 -14.44
N LEU A 8 -2.12 -19.11 -13.61
CA LEU A 8 -1.64 -17.75 -13.84
C LEU A 8 -0.69 -17.75 -15.04
N THR A 9 -1.08 -17.07 -16.12
CA THR A 9 -0.31 -16.90 -17.34
C THR A 9 -0.42 -15.45 -17.80
N PHE A 10 0.40 -15.05 -18.77
CA PHE A 10 0.30 -13.68 -19.32
C PHE A 10 -1.04 -13.44 -20.01
N GLU A 11 -1.59 -14.46 -20.67
CA GLU A 11 -2.91 -14.40 -21.30
C GLU A 11 -4.02 -14.22 -20.27
N THR A 12 -3.98 -14.97 -19.16
CA THR A 12 -5.02 -14.86 -18.12
C THR A 12 -4.92 -13.54 -17.36
N ILE A 13 -3.73 -12.98 -17.20
CA ILE A 13 -3.53 -11.63 -16.65
C ILE A 13 -4.08 -10.56 -17.59
N ARG A 14 -3.79 -10.64 -18.90
CA ARG A 14 -4.34 -9.70 -19.90
C ARG A 14 -5.86 -9.78 -19.97
N ALA A 15 -6.44 -10.98 -19.90
CA ALA A 15 -7.88 -11.19 -19.90
C ALA A 15 -8.53 -10.57 -18.65
N ALA A 16 -7.99 -10.84 -17.46
CA ALA A 16 -8.49 -10.27 -16.20
C ALA A 16 -8.36 -8.74 -16.18
N HIS A 17 -7.27 -8.20 -16.72
CA HIS A 17 -7.10 -6.76 -16.88
C HIS A 17 -8.14 -6.16 -17.80
N LEU A 18 -8.39 -6.75 -18.97
CA LEU A 18 -9.38 -6.27 -19.93
C LEU A 18 -10.79 -6.28 -19.32
N GLU A 19 -11.14 -7.36 -18.61
CA GLU A 19 -12.44 -7.52 -17.94
C GLU A 19 -12.68 -6.46 -16.87
N ARG A 20 -11.66 -6.12 -16.07
CA ARG A 20 -11.80 -5.25 -14.89
C ARG A 20 -11.15 -3.87 -15.07
N ARG A 21 -10.80 -3.50 -16.30
CA ARG A 21 -10.00 -2.32 -16.62
C ARG A 21 -10.58 -1.03 -16.07
N ASP A 22 -11.89 -0.85 -16.26
CA ASP A 22 -12.57 0.38 -15.86
C ASP A 22 -12.66 0.50 -14.33
N GLU A 23 -12.89 -0.62 -13.62
CA GLU A 23 -12.89 -0.66 -12.15
C GLU A 23 -11.49 -0.35 -11.59
N ILE A 24 -10.43 -0.89 -12.21
CA ILE A 24 -9.03 -0.65 -11.84
C ILE A 24 -8.68 0.84 -12.06
N ARG A 25 -8.99 1.38 -13.24
CA ARG A 25 -8.70 2.78 -13.57
C ARG A 25 -9.50 3.75 -12.72
N GLY A 26 -10.77 3.44 -12.44
CA GLY A 26 -11.59 4.19 -11.50
C GLY A 26 -10.93 4.23 -10.12
N ARG A 27 -10.45 3.09 -9.63
CA ARG A 27 -9.73 3.00 -8.35
C ARG A 27 -8.44 3.83 -8.33
N LEU A 28 -7.65 3.80 -9.41
CA LEU A 28 -6.46 4.66 -9.53
C LEU A 28 -6.80 6.15 -9.58
N ALA A 29 -7.90 6.52 -10.25
CA ALA A 29 -8.38 7.90 -10.28
C ALA A 29 -8.83 8.39 -8.91
N GLU A 30 -9.44 7.52 -8.08
CA GLU A 30 -9.74 7.83 -6.67
C GLU A 30 -8.47 8.15 -5.88
N PHE A 31 -7.39 7.37 -6.04
CA PHE A 31 -6.11 7.66 -5.39
C PHE A 31 -5.48 8.97 -5.86
N GLU A 32 -5.53 9.24 -7.16
CA GLU A 32 -5.07 10.51 -7.73
C GLU A 32 -5.89 11.70 -7.21
N ALA A 33 -7.19 11.51 -6.94
CA ALA A 33 -8.04 12.53 -6.34
C ALA A 33 -7.63 12.83 -4.89
N ILE A 34 -7.30 11.81 -4.09
CA ILE A 34 -6.76 12.00 -2.72
C ILE A 34 -5.47 12.82 -2.79
N GLY A 35 -4.56 12.46 -3.69
CA GLY A 35 -3.30 13.21 -3.89
C GLY A 35 -3.53 14.68 -4.23
N ARG A 36 -4.41 14.96 -5.19
CA ARG A 36 -4.60 16.32 -5.74
C ARG A 36 -5.51 17.21 -4.90
N ARG A 37 -6.53 16.65 -4.27
CA ARG A 37 -7.63 17.40 -3.64
C ARG A 37 -7.79 17.10 -2.17
N GLY A 38 -7.19 16.02 -1.68
CA GLY A 38 -7.32 15.65 -0.29
C GLY A 38 -6.55 16.57 0.63
N ASP A 39 -7.11 16.75 1.82
CA ASP A 39 -6.45 17.49 2.89
C ASP A 39 -5.38 16.63 3.59
N ASP A 40 -4.62 17.25 4.49
CA ASP A 40 -3.59 16.56 5.24
C ASP A 40 -4.15 15.45 6.15
N LEU A 41 -5.43 15.54 6.54
CA LEU A 41 -6.11 14.49 7.29
C LEU A 41 -6.40 13.26 6.42
N GLU A 42 -6.79 13.44 5.16
CA GLU A 42 -6.97 12.33 4.21
C GLU A 42 -5.63 11.65 3.91
N HIS A 43 -4.56 12.42 3.68
CA HIS A 43 -3.20 11.86 3.52
C HIS A 43 -2.77 11.09 4.77
N TRP A 44 -3.01 11.66 5.96
CA TRP A 44 -2.71 10.98 7.21
C TRP A 44 -3.52 9.69 7.40
N ALA A 45 -4.82 9.72 7.09
CA ALA A 45 -5.69 8.55 7.16
C ALA A 45 -5.24 7.43 6.20
N GLU A 46 -4.72 7.78 5.01
CA GLU A 46 -4.12 6.82 4.08
C GLU A 46 -2.82 6.20 4.64
N MET A 47 -1.97 7.00 5.28
CA MET A 47 -0.77 6.46 5.92
C MET A 47 -1.15 5.49 7.06
N VAL A 48 -2.13 5.87 7.88
CA VAL A 48 -2.64 5.06 8.98
C VAL A 48 -3.30 3.78 8.49
N PHE A 49 -4.02 3.83 7.36
CA PHE A 49 -4.51 2.63 6.68
C PHE A 49 -3.36 1.66 6.37
N CYS A 50 -2.25 2.14 5.82
CA CYS A 50 -1.07 1.31 5.52
C CYS A 50 -0.39 0.75 6.78
N PHE A 51 -0.42 1.46 7.91
CA PHE A 51 0.00 0.88 9.19
C PHE A 51 -0.85 -0.34 9.54
N PHE A 52 -2.17 -0.26 9.34
CA PHE A 52 -3.09 -1.33 9.69
C PHE A 52 -3.04 -2.52 8.72
N THR A 53 -2.71 -2.31 7.45
CA THR A 53 -2.61 -3.44 6.49
C THR A 53 -1.34 -4.27 6.66
N GLY A 54 -0.34 -3.78 7.42
CA GLY A 54 0.84 -4.57 7.79
C GLY A 54 0.44 -5.89 8.47
N GLY A 55 0.66 -7.03 7.79
CA GLY A 55 0.31 -8.35 8.31
C GLY A 55 -1.19 -8.63 8.50
N CYS A 56 -2.08 -7.79 7.97
CA CYS A 56 -3.53 -7.91 8.09
C CYS A 56 -4.22 -7.73 6.72
N SER A 57 -5.53 -7.96 6.64
CA SER A 57 -6.29 -7.78 5.39
C SER A 57 -6.67 -6.32 5.17
N ALA A 58 -6.84 -5.91 3.90
CA ALA A 58 -7.35 -4.58 3.56
C ALA A 58 -8.69 -4.26 4.26
N ARG A 59 -9.60 -5.25 4.36
CA ARG A 59 -10.88 -5.10 5.09
C ARG A 59 -10.68 -4.82 6.58
N MET A 60 -9.71 -5.45 7.23
CA MET A 60 -9.38 -5.13 8.62
C MET A 60 -8.80 -3.73 8.72
N GLY A 61 -7.94 -3.33 7.80
CA GLY A 61 -7.39 -1.98 7.72
C GLY A 61 -8.47 -0.91 7.62
N LEU A 62 -9.44 -1.09 6.71
CA LEU A 62 -10.58 -0.17 6.54
C LEU A 62 -11.38 0.01 7.82
N ARG A 63 -11.84 -1.09 8.44
CA ARG A 63 -12.56 -1.04 9.72
C ARG A 63 -11.74 -0.40 10.84
N SER A 64 -10.43 -0.60 10.82
CA SER A 64 -9.53 -0.03 11.82
C SER A 64 -9.40 1.49 11.67
N VAL A 65 -9.32 2.00 10.42
CA VAL A 65 -9.36 3.44 10.15
C VAL A 65 -10.70 4.03 10.60
N GLU A 66 -11.81 3.40 10.26
CA GLU A 66 -13.15 3.83 10.70
C GLU A 66 -13.23 3.95 12.23
N ALA A 67 -12.72 2.95 12.95
CA ALA A 67 -12.74 2.92 14.41
C ALA A 67 -11.94 4.05 15.06
N VAL A 68 -10.78 4.43 14.50
CA VAL A 68 -9.93 5.49 15.07
C VAL A 68 -10.21 6.87 14.50
N ARG A 69 -10.94 6.98 13.38
CA ARG A 69 -11.17 8.24 12.66
C ARG A 69 -11.62 9.40 13.55
N PRO A 70 -12.54 9.23 14.52
CA PRO A 70 -12.97 10.33 15.41
C PRO A 70 -11.85 10.92 16.28
N ILE A 71 -10.81 10.13 16.58
CA ILE A 71 -9.71 10.49 17.47
C ILE A 71 -8.35 10.42 16.77
N LEU A 72 -8.32 10.37 15.43
CA LEU A 72 -7.09 10.08 14.69
C LEU A 72 -6.01 11.15 14.86
N LEU A 73 -6.41 12.42 14.96
CA LEU A 73 -5.51 13.57 15.11
C LEU A 73 -5.15 13.88 16.57
N THR A 74 -5.99 13.50 17.53
CA THR A 74 -5.87 13.96 18.91
C THR A 74 -5.72 12.84 19.93
N GLY A 75 -6.26 11.65 19.63
CA GLY A 75 -6.32 10.54 20.58
C GLY A 75 -4.95 10.11 21.04
N GLU A 76 -4.83 9.85 22.33
CA GLU A 76 -3.66 9.29 22.96
C GLU A 76 -3.56 7.78 22.72
N GLN A 77 -2.39 7.21 22.98
CA GLN A 77 -2.14 5.79 22.69
C GLN A 77 -3.17 4.84 23.34
N PRO A 78 -3.58 5.02 24.62
CA PRO A 78 -4.58 4.15 25.24
C PRO A 78 -5.97 4.25 24.57
N GLU A 79 -6.38 5.44 24.14
CA GLU A 79 -7.67 5.68 23.49
C GLU A 79 -7.72 5.03 22.11
N LEU A 80 -6.64 5.20 21.33
CA LEU A 80 -6.47 4.54 20.03
C LEU A 80 -6.41 3.02 20.18
N ALA A 81 -5.72 2.50 21.20
CA ALA A 81 -5.67 1.07 21.47
C ALA A 81 -7.05 0.51 21.85
N ALA A 82 -7.82 1.24 22.65
CA ALA A 82 -9.19 0.88 23.00
C ALA A 82 -10.09 0.84 21.77
N ALA A 83 -10.06 1.88 20.91
CA ALA A 83 -10.82 1.92 19.66
C ALA A 83 -10.45 0.77 18.70
N LEU A 84 -9.19 0.32 18.71
CA LEU A 84 -8.73 -0.81 17.89
C LEU A 84 -9.01 -2.19 18.51
N THR A 85 -9.38 -2.26 19.79
CA THR A 85 -9.60 -3.53 20.48
C THR A 85 -10.86 -4.22 19.93
N GLY A 86 -10.71 -5.49 19.53
CA GLY A 86 -11.78 -6.22 18.83
C GLY A 86 -11.92 -5.89 17.33
N VAL A 87 -11.29 -4.81 16.86
CA VAL A 87 -11.31 -4.39 15.44
C VAL A 87 -10.04 -4.83 14.70
N HIS A 88 -8.88 -4.65 15.32
CA HIS A 88 -7.56 -4.98 14.79
C HIS A 88 -6.86 -6.06 15.61
N ARG A 89 -6.08 -6.91 14.95
CA ARG A 89 -5.23 -7.94 15.59
C ARG A 89 -4.12 -7.39 16.52
N TYR A 90 -3.70 -6.14 16.35
CA TYR A 90 -2.49 -5.59 17.00
C TYR A 90 -2.76 -4.18 17.57
N PRO A 91 -3.77 -4.00 18.44
CA PRO A 91 -4.23 -2.68 18.88
C PRO A 91 -3.12 -1.87 19.54
N ASN A 92 -2.31 -2.50 20.41
CA ASN A 92 -1.21 -1.83 21.12
C ASN A 92 -0.07 -1.40 20.20
N ALA A 93 0.36 -2.26 19.27
CA ALA A 93 1.44 -1.91 18.36
C ALA A 93 1.03 -0.81 17.38
N ARG A 94 -0.19 -0.91 16.82
CA ARG A 94 -0.68 0.03 15.81
C ARG A 94 -1.01 1.41 16.37
N SER A 95 -1.60 1.49 17.56
CA SER A 95 -1.80 2.76 18.26
C SER A 95 -0.47 3.48 18.55
N ARG A 96 0.57 2.75 18.95
CA ARG A 96 1.92 3.34 19.12
C ARG A 96 2.50 3.89 17.81
N TYR A 97 2.23 3.24 16.69
CA TYR A 97 2.70 3.74 15.38
C TYR A 97 2.01 5.05 15.00
N ILE A 98 0.69 5.12 15.22
CA ILE A 98 -0.10 6.34 14.99
C ILE A 98 0.47 7.50 15.80
N VAL A 99 0.59 7.34 17.12
CA VAL A 99 1.06 8.43 18.00
C VAL A 99 2.49 8.85 17.65
N ALA A 100 3.43 7.91 17.53
CA ALA A 100 4.83 8.23 17.25
C ALA A 100 4.99 8.94 15.89
N SER A 101 4.37 8.41 14.83
CA SER A 101 4.43 9.02 13.51
C SER A 101 3.73 10.38 13.49
N ARG A 102 2.55 10.51 14.13
CA ARG A 102 1.82 11.78 14.21
C ARG A 102 2.63 12.88 14.88
N THR A 103 3.24 12.59 16.03
CA THR A 103 4.09 13.54 16.76
C THR A 103 5.25 13.99 15.88
N PHE A 104 5.99 13.06 15.29
CA PHE A 104 7.10 13.38 14.41
C PHE A 104 6.66 14.23 13.20
N LEU A 105 5.59 13.83 12.51
CA LEU A 105 5.11 14.53 11.31
C LEU A 105 4.58 15.94 11.63
N ASN A 106 3.97 16.11 12.80
CA ASN A 106 3.57 17.43 13.28
C ASN A 106 4.78 18.32 13.55
N GLU A 107 5.82 17.82 14.22
CA GLU A 107 7.07 18.57 14.48
C GLU A 107 7.86 18.85 13.19
N HIS A 108 7.94 17.87 12.30
CA HIS A 108 8.80 17.91 11.12
C HIS A 108 8.21 18.74 9.96
N CYS A 109 6.92 18.60 9.70
CA CYS A 109 6.26 19.29 8.58
C CYS A 109 4.93 19.95 8.92
N GLY A 110 4.51 19.94 10.19
CA GLY A 110 3.20 20.49 10.59
C GLY A 110 2.05 19.71 9.99
N MET A 111 2.20 18.38 9.85
CA MET A 111 1.25 17.49 9.16
C MET A 111 1.04 17.75 7.66
N ARG A 112 1.82 18.66 7.04
CA ARG A 112 1.76 18.96 5.60
C ARG A 112 2.40 17.87 4.74
N LEU A 113 1.85 16.66 4.81
CA LEU A 113 2.40 15.44 4.23
C LEU A 113 2.53 15.54 2.71
N ARG A 114 1.51 16.08 2.06
CA ARG A 114 1.51 16.26 0.61
C ARG A 114 2.72 17.09 0.17
N LYS A 115 2.87 18.27 0.77
CA LYS A 115 3.97 19.21 0.45
C LYS A 115 5.33 18.58 0.71
N MET A 116 5.48 17.83 1.81
CA MET A 116 6.72 17.12 2.13
C MET A 116 7.04 16.02 1.10
N LEU A 117 6.05 15.29 0.63
CA LEU A 117 6.27 14.23 -0.36
C LEU A 117 6.53 14.79 -1.76
N GLU A 118 5.86 15.89 -2.12
CA GLU A 118 6.08 16.62 -3.38
C GLU A 118 7.44 17.33 -3.43
N SER A 119 8.08 17.62 -2.28
CA SER A 119 9.41 18.26 -2.28
C SER A 119 10.56 17.35 -2.69
N PHE A 120 10.31 16.04 -2.84
CA PHE A 120 11.30 15.11 -3.38
C PHE A 120 11.17 15.01 -4.89
N ASP A 121 12.21 15.40 -5.62
CA ASP A 121 12.26 15.23 -7.08
C ASP A 121 12.41 13.74 -7.45
N CYS A 122 13.21 13.00 -6.68
CA CYS A 122 13.48 11.59 -6.92
C CYS A 122 12.41 10.69 -6.27
N PRO A 123 11.69 9.87 -7.06
CA PRO A 123 10.70 8.93 -6.51
C PRO A 123 11.29 7.95 -5.49
N LEU A 124 12.53 7.51 -5.70
CA LEU A 124 13.19 6.58 -4.78
C LEU A 124 13.49 7.25 -3.44
N GLU A 125 13.95 8.49 -3.44
CA GLU A 125 14.22 9.24 -2.20
C GLU A 125 12.94 9.50 -1.40
N ARG A 126 11.84 9.82 -2.09
CA ARG A 126 10.52 9.98 -1.47
C ARG A 126 10.10 8.73 -0.68
N ARG A 127 10.24 7.55 -1.29
CA ARG A 127 9.94 6.27 -0.62
C ARG A 127 10.97 5.95 0.47
N ASP A 128 12.25 6.20 0.20
CA ASP A 128 13.32 5.94 1.16
C ASP A 128 13.15 6.78 2.43
N TRP A 129 12.68 8.03 2.33
CA TRP A 129 12.35 8.86 3.49
C TRP A 129 11.28 8.22 4.37
N LEU A 130 10.15 7.79 3.78
CA LEU A 130 9.07 7.10 4.49
C LEU A 130 9.53 5.84 5.24
N VAL A 131 10.52 5.12 4.68
CA VAL A 131 11.03 3.86 5.26
C VAL A 131 12.13 4.08 6.28
N ARG A 132 13.01 5.08 6.07
CA ARG A 132 14.24 5.25 6.84
C ARG A 132 14.10 6.25 7.99
N GLU A 133 13.15 7.17 7.91
CA GLU A 133 12.93 8.15 8.95
C GLU A 133 12.44 7.45 10.23
N LYS A 134 13.22 7.55 11.30
CA LYS A 134 12.97 6.82 12.54
C LYS A 134 11.71 7.31 13.23
N GLY A 135 11.29 8.55 13.01
CA GLY A 135 10.03 9.08 13.53
C GLY A 135 8.80 8.39 12.93
N ILE A 136 8.89 7.94 11.67
CA ILE A 136 7.81 7.25 10.98
C ILE A 136 7.86 5.76 11.30
N LYS A 137 6.87 5.26 12.03
CA LYS A 137 6.75 3.86 12.40
C LYS A 137 5.84 3.10 11.46
N GLY A 138 6.10 1.79 11.32
CA GLY A 138 5.18 0.87 10.65
C GLY A 138 5.28 0.82 9.13
N LEU A 139 6.15 1.61 8.49
CA LEU A 139 6.37 1.55 7.05
C LEU A 139 7.66 0.79 6.70
N GLY A 140 7.50 -0.39 6.10
CA GLY A 140 8.53 -0.99 5.26
C GLY A 140 8.38 -0.52 3.81
N TYR A 141 9.23 -1.03 2.90
CA TYR A 141 9.14 -0.66 1.47
C TYR A 141 7.76 -0.98 0.87
N LYS A 142 7.14 -2.09 1.26
CA LYS A 142 5.80 -2.45 0.77
C LYS A 142 4.74 -1.48 1.28
N GLU A 143 4.68 -1.20 2.58
CA GLU A 143 3.71 -0.25 3.14
C GLU A 143 3.95 1.18 2.65
N ALA A 144 5.22 1.60 2.44
CA ALA A 144 5.54 2.92 1.88
C ALA A 144 5.13 3.03 0.41
N SER A 145 5.41 2.03 -0.42
CA SER A 145 4.89 1.97 -1.80
C SER A 145 3.37 1.99 -1.84
N HIS A 146 2.73 1.24 -0.94
CA HIS A 146 1.28 1.17 -0.81
C HIS A 146 0.68 2.53 -0.48
N TYR A 147 1.24 3.21 0.51
CA TYR A 147 0.82 4.56 0.88
C TYR A 147 0.97 5.53 -0.29
N LEU A 148 2.15 5.57 -0.92
CA LEU A 148 2.42 6.45 -2.06
C LEU A 148 1.44 6.23 -3.22
N ARG A 149 1.16 4.97 -3.56
CA ARG A 149 0.15 4.64 -4.57
C ARG A 149 -1.22 5.17 -4.18
N ASN A 150 -1.66 4.95 -2.94
CA ASN A 150 -3.00 5.31 -2.49
C ASN A 150 -3.26 6.82 -2.43
N ILE A 151 -2.20 7.63 -2.43
CA ILE A 151 -2.29 9.10 -2.56
C ILE A 151 -1.90 9.58 -3.97
N GLY A 152 -1.88 8.68 -4.95
CA GLY A 152 -1.77 9.03 -6.37
C GLY A 152 -0.34 9.13 -6.93
N PHE A 153 0.70 8.85 -6.13
CA PHE A 153 2.04 8.74 -6.71
C PHE A 153 2.19 7.43 -7.49
N ARG A 154 2.78 7.55 -8.68
CA ARG A 154 2.93 6.46 -9.64
C ARG A 154 4.35 5.87 -9.60
N GLY A 155 4.50 4.64 -10.09
CA GLY A 155 5.81 4.00 -10.30
C GLY A 155 6.37 3.23 -9.10
N TYR A 156 5.54 2.90 -8.10
CA TYR A 156 5.94 2.13 -6.92
C TYR A 156 5.34 0.72 -6.88
N ALA A 157 6.17 -0.32 -6.86
CA ALA A 157 5.68 -1.69 -6.69
C ALA A 157 5.19 -1.92 -5.26
N ILE A 158 4.03 -2.57 -5.13
CA ILE A 158 3.51 -3.09 -3.86
C ILE A 158 3.79 -4.60 -3.81
N LEU A 159 5.00 -4.96 -3.35
CA LEU A 159 5.43 -6.37 -3.26
C LEU A 159 4.84 -7.09 -2.03
N ASP A 160 3.53 -7.32 -2.05
CA ASP A 160 2.84 -8.11 -1.04
C ASP A 160 2.86 -9.62 -1.34
N LYS A 161 2.23 -10.42 -0.48
CA LYS A 161 2.17 -11.87 -0.66
C LYS A 161 1.46 -12.31 -1.94
N HIS A 162 0.46 -11.59 -2.43
CA HIS A 162 -0.28 -11.93 -3.64
C HIS A 162 0.56 -11.64 -4.88
N VAL A 163 1.23 -10.50 -4.92
CA VAL A 163 2.18 -10.15 -6.00
C VAL A 163 3.37 -11.10 -6.00
N LEU A 164 4.01 -11.33 -4.85
CA LEU A 164 5.17 -12.22 -4.75
C LEU A 164 4.83 -13.67 -5.14
N ASN A 165 3.70 -14.21 -4.66
CA ASN A 165 3.25 -15.54 -5.08
C ASN A 165 2.95 -15.60 -6.59
N SER A 166 2.42 -14.53 -7.17
CA SER A 166 2.16 -14.46 -8.61
C SER A 166 3.46 -14.45 -9.41
N LEU A 167 4.47 -13.70 -8.97
CA LEU A 167 5.79 -13.70 -9.59
C LEU A 167 6.49 -15.07 -9.50
N THR A 168 6.34 -15.78 -8.38
CA THR A 168 6.87 -17.15 -8.23
C THR A 168 6.12 -18.14 -9.13
N GLU A 169 4.79 -18.06 -9.20
CA GLU A 169 3.96 -18.91 -10.07
C GLU A 169 4.34 -18.75 -11.56
N LEU A 170 4.70 -17.52 -11.96
CA LEU A 170 5.20 -17.17 -13.29
C LEU A 170 6.71 -17.43 -13.48
N LYS A 171 7.41 -17.95 -12.47
CA LYS A 171 8.86 -18.23 -12.49
C LYS A 171 9.74 -16.98 -12.74
N ILE A 172 9.28 -15.81 -12.33
CA ILE A 172 10.03 -14.53 -12.45
C ILE A 172 11.01 -14.35 -11.27
N ILE A 173 10.63 -14.90 -10.12
CA ILE A 173 11.45 -15.01 -8.91
C ILE A 173 11.39 -16.44 -8.39
N ASP A 174 12.43 -16.88 -7.68
CA ASP A 174 12.57 -18.27 -7.24
C ASP A 174 11.67 -18.62 -6.06
N ASP A 175 11.45 -17.66 -5.15
CA ASP A 175 10.64 -17.87 -3.96
C ASP A 175 9.82 -16.61 -3.59
N PRO A 176 8.68 -16.77 -2.89
CA PRO A 176 7.78 -15.66 -2.59
C PRO A 176 8.14 -14.92 -1.30
N LYS A 177 9.34 -15.09 -0.74
CA LYS A 177 9.73 -14.43 0.51
C LYS A 177 9.82 -12.91 0.27
N PRO A 178 9.21 -12.11 1.15
CA PRO A 178 9.30 -10.67 1.06
C PRO A 178 10.77 -10.18 1.07
N PRO A 179 11.14 -9.27 0.15
CA PRO A 179 12.47 -8.67 0.15
C PRO A 179 12.75 -7.94 1.47
N ASN A 180 13.87 -8.27 2.11
CA ASN A 180 14.24 -7.73 3.43
C ASN A 180 15.28 -6.61 3.39
N THR A 181 15.73 -6.21 2.19
CA THR A 181 16.64 -5.08 2.00
C THR A 181 16.16 -4.21 0.86
N ARG A 182 16.55 -2.93 0.87
CA ARG A 182 16.29 -1.98 -0.24
C ARG A 182 16.71 -2.56 -1.58
N SER A 183 17.94 -3.06 -1.69
CA SER A 183 18.49 -3.57 -2.94
C SER A 183 17.65 -4.73 -3.49
N LYS A 184 17.28 -5.69 -2.64
CA LYS A 184 16.41 -6.81 -3.05
C LYS A 184 15.02 -6.32 -3.44
N TYR A 185 14.46 -5.34 -2.72
CA TYR A 185 13.14 -4.79 -3.04
C TYR A 185 13.13 -4.15 -4.43
N LEU A 186 14.12 -3.30 -4.72
CA LEU A 186 14.27 -2.65 -6.02
C LEU A 186 14.53 -3.66 -7.14
N MET A 187 15.34 -4.69 -6.90
CA MET A 187 15.57 -5.76 -7.88
C MET A 187 14.27 -6.48 -8.28
N VAL A 188 13.42 -6.82 -7.29
CA VAL A 188 12.12 -7.47 -7.57
C VAL A 188 11.13 -6.50 -8.22
N GLU A 189 11.15 -5.23 -7.83
CA GLU A 189 10.38 -4.16 -8.48
C GLU A 189 10.75 -4.01 -9.97
N GLU A 190 12.03 -4.03 -10.33
CA GLU A 190 12.47 -3.95 -11.73
C GLU A 190 12.05 -5.19 -12.55
N LYS A 191 12.08 -6.38 -11.94
CA LYS A 191 11.51 -7.60 -12.56
C LYS A 191 10.01 -7.45 -12.81
N LEU A 192 9.27 -6.89 -11.86
CA LEU A 192 7.83 -6.61 -12.02
C LEU A 192 7.58 -5.58 -13.14
N LYS A 193 8.35 -4.49 -13.20
CA LYS A 193 8.26 -3.49 -14.28
C LYS A 193 8.52 -4.12 -15.65
N SER A 194 9.55 -4.96 -15.76
CA SER A 194 9.90 -5.67 -16.99
C SER A 194 8.77 -6.61 -17.44
N MET A 195 8.18 -7.36 -16.50
CA MET A 195 6.99 -8.18 -16.76
C MET A 195 5.80 -7.33 -17.23
N THR A 196 5.55 -6.19 -16.57
CA THR A 196 4.43 -5.31 -16.91
C THR A 196 4.57 -4.75 -18.32
N ALA A 197 5.78 -4.34 -18.71
CA ALA A 197 6.08 -3.89 -20.06
C ALA A 197 5.80 -4.98 -21.10
N ALA A 198 6.20 -6.23 -20.83
CA ALA A 198 5.89 -7.36 -21.72
C ALA A 198 4.39 -7.67 -21.81
N LEU A 199 3.64 -7.41 -20.74
CA LEU A 199 2.18 -7.56 -20.73
C LEU A 199 1.46 -6.45 -21.52
N GLY A 200 2.08 -5.29 -21.70
CA GLY A 200 1.43 -4.11 -22.30
C GLY A 200 0.37 -3.49 -21.38
N ILE A 201 0.50 -3.70 -20.07
CA ILE A 201 -0.38 -3.16 -19.03
C ILE A 201 0.35 -1.98 -18.37
N ASP A 202 -0.39 -0.99 -17.90
CA ASP A 202 0.20 0.09 -17.12
C ASP A 202 0.75 -0.45 -15.79
N PHE A 203 1.95 -0.01 -15.40
CA PHE A 203 2.60 -0.52 -14.19
C PHE A 203 1.76 -0.33 -12.92
N ASP A 204 1.07 0.81 -12.79
CA ASP A 204 0.27 1.13 -11.62
C ASP A 204 -1.07 0.39 -11.60
N GLU A 205 -1.46 -0.23 -12.72
CA GLU A 205 -2.66 -1.07 -12.79
C GLU A 205 -2.37 -2.51 -12.32
N LEU A 206 -1.11 -2.98 -12.40
CA LEU A 206 -0.78 -4.40 -12.28
C LEU A 206 -0.99 -4.97 -10.88
N ASP A 207 -0.71 -4.24 -9.81
CA ASP A 207 -0.93 -4.75 -8.46
C ASP A 207 -2.43 -5.00 -8.21
N LEU A 208 -3.31 -4.11 -8.71
CA LEU A 208 -4.76 -4.27 -8.62
C LEU A 208 -5.25 -5.44 -9.48
N VAL A 209 -4.67 -5.65 -10.67
CA VAL A 209 -4.94 -6.84 -11.50
C VAL A 209 -4.61 -8.11 -10.73
N LEU A 210 -3.35 -8.27 -10.30
CA LEU A 210 -2.87 -9.48 -9.63
C LEU A 210 -3.61 -9.72 -8.31
N TRP A 211 -3.84 -8.68 -7.52
CA TRP A 211 -4.60 -8.75 -6.28
C TRP A 211 -6.04 -9.23 -6.53
N SER A 212 -6.70 -8.66 -7.54
CA SER A 212 -8.08 -8.98 -7.83
C SER A 212 -8.26 -10.40 -8.38
N MET A 213 -7.31 -10.90 -9.17
CA MET A 213 -7.29 -12.32 -9.59
C MET A 213 -7.20 -13.28 -8.40
N LYS A 214 -6.52 -12.89 -7.31
CA LYS A 214 -6.37 -13.74 -6.11
C LYS A 214 -7.52 -13.58 -5.11
N THR A 215 -8.17 -12.42 -5.05
CA THR A 215 -9.16 -12.10 -4.00
C THR A 215 -10.60 -11.91 -4.50
N GLY A 216 -10.79 -11.73 -5.82
CA GLY A 216 -12.07 -11.44 -6.44
C GLY A 216 -12.57 -10.01 -6.22
N VAL A 217 -11.79 -9.13 -5.60
CA VAL A 217 -12.19 -7.75 -5.29
C VAL A 217 -11.08 -6.76 -5.63
N ILE A 218 -11.46 -5.55 -6.03
CA ILE A 218 -10.55 -4.39 -6.09
C ILE A 218 -10.82 -3.56 -4.84
N LEU A 219 -9.78 -3.38 -4.03
CA LEU A 219 -9.81 -2.53 -2.85
C LEU A 219 -8.73 -1.46 -3.02
N LYS A 220 -7.77 -1.42 -2.11
CA LYS A 220 -6.69 -0.44 -2.10
C LYS A 220 -5.49 -1.01 -1.40
#